data_AF-A0AAX1TXY2-F1
#
_entry.id   AF-A0AAX1TXY2-F1
#
_cell.length_a   1.000
_cell.length_b   1.000
_cell.length_c   1.000
_cell.angle_alpha   90.00
_cell.angle_beta   90.00
_cell.angle_gamma   90.00
#
_symmetry.space_group_name_H-M   'P 1'
#
loop_
_entity.id
_entity.type
_entity.pdbx_description
1 polymer ?
#
loop_
_entity_poly.entity_id
_entity_poly.type
_entity_poly.pdbx_seq_one_letter_code
_entity_poly.pdbx_strand_id
1 'polypeptide(L)'
;MSVVISADATDAFSHLLMVGLASILEDANPDRVCLFRWLDDLQAFEIKTNDDLDIDQISKVVSEHAKRWSQSLPLTSQDDYTVSNESDKPSGAFHATMSPRLSNLGVPYGWEKLQRNREAAVDAMETFGDYRYFGALGQPSYWSGEQTNHSLRSDFGASRWEMVTRNKGQEFIGGRLFPLAQKVAARPIEKVRDGLLGTTIEDEVGGNKAFSRAATGLHAPSKTDNARAWCALIGVSAFPTRVTTIGSEMSRDSSAAMFQIKGPIRFAILPLFDQYWTTAKYRSVIRSEALAQFGIQQARFRGDQVMSAASDWLEEKGVPACCLFNQFMSDNKSAPERWLEPGEIIPVKQME
;
A
#
# COMPACT_ATOMS: atom_id res chain seq x y z
N MET A 1 0.97 -24.03 14.58
CA MET A 1 2.38 -23.58 14.52
C MET A 1 2.40 -22.06 14.39
N SER A 2 3.52 -21.41 14.71
CA SER A 2 3.72 -19.99 14.46
C SER A 2 5.06 -19.73 13.80
N VAL A 3 5.10 -18.66 13.01
CA VAL A 3 6.30 -18.21 12.30
C VAL A 3 6.64 -16.81 12.80
N VAL A 4 7.90 -16.62 13.18
CA VAL A 4 8.45 -15.32 13.58
C VAL A 4 9.27 -14.75 12.43
N ILE A 5 9.01 -13.50 12.08
CA ILE A 5 9.69 -12.78 11.01
C ILE A 5 10.31 -11.51 11.59
N SER A 6 11.63 -11.35 11.39
CA SER A 6 12.34 -10.14 11.80
C SER A 6 11.86 -8.94 10.98
N ALA A 7 11.46 -7.88 11.69
CA ALA A 7 10.92 -6.65 11.13
C ALA A 7 10.92 -5.54 12.19
N ASP A 8 11.21 -4.30 11.81
CA ASP A 8 11.22 -3.16 12.72
C ASP A 8 9.89 -2.40 12.64
N ALA A 9 9.15 -2.28 13.73
CA ALA A 9 7.87 -1.56 13.74
C ALA A 9 8.00 -0.04 13.56
N THR A 10 9.21 0.51 13.64
CA THR A 10 9.52 1.90 13.25
C THR A 10 9.77 2.05 11.74
N ASP A 11 9.67 0.97 10.97
CA ASP A 11 9.61 0.97 9.52
C ASP A 11 8.18 0.66 9.04
N ALA A 12 7.56 1.57 8.29
CA ALA A 12 6.21 1.38 7.77
C ALA A 12 6.11 0.17 6.84
N PHE A 13 7.19 -0.17 6.15
CA PHE A 13 7.26 -1.38 5.34
C PHE A 13 6.99 -2.64 6.15
N SER A 14 7.48 -2.73 7.39
CA SER A 14 7.28 -3.87 8.28
C SER A 14 5.81 -4.09 8.66
N HIS A 15 5.08 -3.00 8.92
CA HIS A 15 3.63 -3.07 9.18
C HIS A 15 2.87 -3.63 7.98
N LEU A 16 3.20 -3.12 6.80
CA LEU A 16 2.57 -3.54 5.56
C LEU A 16 2.98 -4.98 5.19
N LEU A 17 4.22 -5.39 5.45
CA LEU A 17 4.70 -6.76 5.30
C LEU A 17 3.86 -7.71 6.16
N MET A 18 3.67 -7.39 7.43
CA MET A 18 2.91 -8.21 8.38
C MET A 18 1.45 -8.40 7.93
N VAL A 19 0.73 -7.30 7.68
CA VAL A 19 -0.70 -7.37 7.30
C VAL A 19 -0.88 -7.93 5.88
N GLY A 20 0.06 -7.65 4.99
CA GLY A 20 0.03 -8.13 3.61
C GLY A 20 0.31 -9.62 3.49
N LEU A 21 1.27 -10.14 4.27
CA LEU A 21 1.49 -11.58 4.37
C LEU A 21 0.23 -12.29 4.88
N ALA A 22 -0.36 -11.79 5.97
CA ALA A 22 -1.61 -12.34 6.49
C ALA A 22 -2.75 -12.28 5.44
N SER A 23 -2.84 -11.19 4.69
CA SER A 23 -3.86 -11.03 3.64
C SER A 23 -3.66 -12.02 2.49
N ILE A 24 -2.42 -12.29 2.06
CA ILE A 24 -2.10 -13.30 1.04
C ILE A 24 -2.51 -14.69 1.51
N LEU A 25 -2.22 -15.02 2.77
CA LEU A 25 -2.55 -16.32 3.34
C LEU A 25 -4.07 -16.52 3.42
N GLU A 26 -4.83 -15.53 3.89
CA GLU A 26 -6.30 -15.59 3.91
C GLU A 26 -6.91 -15.60 2.50
N ASP A 27 -6.27 -14.97 1.51
CA ASP A 27 -6.76 -14.97 0.12
C ASP A 27 -6.66 -16.36 -0.53
N ALA A 28 -5.65 -17.14 -0.14
CA ALA A 28 -5.44 -18.49 -0.67
C ALA A 28 -6.39 -19.55 -0.09
N ASN A 29 -7.06 -19.26 1.03
CA ASN A 29 -8.05 -20.15 1.62
C ASN A 29 -9.11 -19.32 2.38
N PRO A 30 -10.38 -19.28 1.90
CA PRO A 30 -11.46 -18.53 2.53
C PRO A 30 -11.75 -18.88 4.00
N ASP A 31 -11.42 -20.10 4.44
CA ASP A 31 -11.62 -20.55 5.83
C ASP A 31 -10.41 -20.25 6.73
N ARG A 32 -9.31 -19.76 6.15
CA ARG A 32 -8.09 -19.44 6.91
C ARG A 32 -8.29 -18.13 7.66
N VAL A 33 -7.92 -18.16 8.94
CA VAL A 33 -7.84 -17.00 9.80
C VAL A 33 -6.40 -16.80 10.21
N CYS A 34 -5.85 -15.62 9.91
CA CYS A 34 -4.53 -15.22 10.36
C CYS A 34 -4.61 -14.41 11.65
N LEU A 35 -3.73 -14.72 12.59
CA LEU A 35 -3.48 -13.96 13.79
C LEU A 35 -2.03 -13.48 13.79
N PHE A 36 -1.80 -12.21 14.11
CA PHE A 36 -0.45 -11.66 14.19
C PHE A 36 -0.30 -10.66 15.34
N ARG A 37 0.94 -10.49 15.81
CA ARG A 37 1.34 -9.54 16.85
C ARG A 37 2.80 -9.14 16.69
N TRP A 38 3.17 -7.99 17.24
CA TRP A 38 4.57 -7.62 17.41
C TRP A 38 5.21 -8.38 18.57
N LEU A 39 6.51 -8.63 18.48
CA LEU A 39 7.36 -9.31 19.46
C LEU A 39 8.70 -8.58 19.60
N ASP A 40 9.53 -9.06 20.54
CA ASP A 40 10.94 -8.71 20.68
C ASP A 40 11.19 -7.20 20.68
N ASP A 41 10.50 -6.48 21.58
CA ASP A 41 10.55 -5.02 21.67
C ASP A 41 10.31 -4.33 20.31
N LEU A 42 9.34 -4.88 19.55
CA LEU A 42 8.90 -4.42 18.23
C LEU A 42 9.92 -4.64 17.09
N GLN A 43 10.85 -5.60 17.26
CA GLN A 43 11.87 -5.98 16.25
C GLN A 43 11.56 -7.29 15.51
N ALA A 44 10.40 -7.88 15.78
CA ALA A 44 9.84 -8.97 15.01
C ALA A 44 8.31 -8.95 15.07
N PHE A 45 7.67 -9.67 14.15
CA PHE A 45 6.27 -10.04 14.31
C PHE A 45 6.10 -11.56 14.20
N GLU A 46 5.09 -12.07 14.88
CA GLU A 46 4.68 -13.46 14.81
C GLU A 46 3.37 -13.57 14.04
N ILE A 47 3.27 -14.57 13.17
CA ILE A 47 2.03 -14.93 12.47
C ILE A 47 1.64 -16.38 12.81
N LYS A 48 0.34 -16.58 13.03
CA LYS A 48 -0.33 -17.85 13.27
C LYS A 48 -1.49 -18.01 12.30
N THR A 49 -1.71 -19.22 11.81
CA THR A 49 -2.92 -19.57 11.08
C THR A 49 -3.69 -20.65 11.83
N ASN A 50 -5.01 -20.67 11.69
CA ASN A 50 -5.87 -21.68 12.31
C ASN A 50 -5.65 -23.09 11.74
N ASP A 51 -5.04 -23.21 10.56
CA ASP A 51 -4.62 -24.46 9.93
C ASP A 51 -3.13 -24.77 10.12
N ASP A 52 -2.47 -24.07 11.05
CA ASP A 52 -1.12 -24.35 11.55
C ASP A 52 -0.03 -24.41 10.47
N LEU A 53 -0.09 -23.53 9.46
CA LEU A 53 0.92 -23.51 8.40
C LEU A 53 2.33 -23.27 8.95
N ASP A 54 3.29 -24.04 8.45
CA ASP A 54 4.72 -23.78 8.63
C ASP A 54 5.26 -22.77 7.60
N ILE A 55 6.53 -22.41 7.73
CA ILE A 55 7.14 -21.42 6.85
C ILE A 55 7.28 -21.90 5.40
N ASP A 56 7.50 -23.19 5.15
CA ASP A 56 7.63 -23.72 3.79
C ASP A 56 6.28 -23.63 3.07
N GLN A 57 5.19 -23.96 3.77
CA GLN A 57 3.82 -23.80 3.28
C GLN A 57 3.45 -22.33 3.05
N ILE A 58 3.78 -21.44 4.00
CA ILE A 58 3.58 -19.99 3.82
C ILE A 58 4.31 -19.47 2.58
N SER A 59 5.57 -19.89 2.39
CA SER A 59 6.40 -19.46 1.26
C SER A 59 5.84 -19.94 -0.08
N LYS A 60 5.30 -21.17 -0.09
CA LYS A 60 4.57 -21.70 -1.25
C LYS A 60 3.34 -20.86 -1.58
N VAL A 61 2.51 -20.52 -0.59
CA VAL A 61 1.32 -19.68 -0.80
C VAL A 61 1.69 -18.30 -1.36
N VAL A 62 2.75 -17.67 -0.85
CA VAL A 62 3.24 -16.38 -1.37
C VAL A 62 3.71 -16.50 -2.82
N SER A 63 4.45 -17.56 -3.17
CA SER A 63 4.89 -17.84 -4.54
C SER A 63 3.71 -18.05 -5.49
N GLU A 64 2.72 -18.86 -5.09
CA GLU A 64 1.52 -19.13 -5.87
C GLU A 64 0.66 -17.88 -6.06
N HIS A 65 0.52 -17.05 -5.03
CA HIS A 65 -0.17 -15.76 -5.12
C HIS A 65 0.52 -14.82 -6.11
N ALA A 66 1.85 -14.66 -6.04
CA ALA A 66 2.60 -13.84 -6.98
C ALA A 66 2.48 -14.37 -8.42
N LYS A 67 2.50 -15.69 -8.60
CA LYS A 67 2.34 -16.34 -9.91
C LYS A 67 0.96 -16.06 -10.51
N ARG A 68 -0.12 -16.27 -9.75
CA ARG A 68 -1.50 -15.96 -10.16
C ARG A 68 -1.62 -14.50 -10.61
N TRP A 69 -1.12 -13.58 -9.79
CA TRP A 69 -1.13 -12.15 -10.08
C TRP A 69 -0.31 -11.78 -11.31
N SER A 70 0.86 -12.38 -11.51
CA SER A 70 1.69 -12.14 -12.69
C SER A 70 1.04 -12.57 -14.02
N GLN A 71 -0.08 -13.31 -13.95
CA GLN A 71 -0.83 -13.81 -15.10
C GLN A 71 -2.24 -13.21 -15.18
N SER A 72 -2.65 -12.44 -14.17
CA SER A 72 -4.02 -11.93 -14.07
C SER A 72 -4.23 -10.72 -14.98
N LEU A 73 -5.46 -10.59 -15.49
CA LEU A 73 -5.84 -9.46 -16.35
C LEU A 73 -5.64 -8.09 -15.65
N PRO A 74 -5.92 -7.92 -14.34
CA PRO A 74 -5.62 -6.67 -13.64
C PRO A 74 -4.16 -6.20 -13.71
N LEU A 75 -3.18 -7.11 -13.76
CA LEU A 75 -1.75 -6.75 -13.84
C LEU A 75 -1.21 -6.69 -15.26
N THR A 76 -1.77 -7.49 -16.16
CA THR A 76 -1.23 -7.65 -17.53
C THR A 76 -1.92 -6.75 -18.55
N SER A 77 -3.13 -6.28 -18.28
CA SER A 77 -3.85 -5.40 -19.21
C SER A 77 -3.22 -4.01 -19.27
N GLN A 78 -3.00 -3.54 -20.49
CA GLN A 78 -2.50 -2.21 -20.81
C GLN A 78 -3.05 -1.76 -22.16
N ASP A 79 -3.19 -0.46 -22.34
CA ASP A 79 -3.62 0.12 -23.61
C ASP A 79 -3.13 1.57 -23.73
N ASP A 80 -3.26 2.13 -24.93
CA ASP A 80 -3.11 3.56 -25.15
C ASP A 80 -4.44 4.27 -24.83
N TYR A 81 -4.44 5.03 -23.74
CA TYR A 81 -5.57 5.81 -23.24
C TYR A 81 -5.42 7.32 -23.51
N THR A 82 -4.39 7.72 -24.25
CA THR A 82 -4.11 9.13 -24.55
C THR A 82 -4.85 9.64 -25.79
N VAL A 83 -5.41 8.73 -26.58
CA VAL A 83 -6.18 9.01 -27.80
C VAL A 83 -7.54 9.67 -27.49
N SER A 84 -7.90 10.68 -28.27
CA SER A 84 -9.15 11.44 -28.07
C SER A 84 -10.30 10.94 -28.95
N ASN A 85 -10.00 10.21 -30.02
CA ASN A 85 -10.97 9.53 -30.88
C ASN A 85 -10.52 8.11 -31.21
N GLU A 86 -11.46 7.25 -31.60
CA GLU A 86 -11.20 5.86 -32.01
C GLU A 86 -10.31 5.76 -33.26
N SER A 87 -10.46 6.70 -34.19
CA SER A 87 -9.67 6.76 -35.42
C SER A 87 -8.27 7.36 -35.24
N ASP A 88 -7.95 7.90 -34.06
CA ASP A 88 -6.65 8.49 -33.81
C ASP A 88 -5.57 7.40 -33.88
N LYS A 89 -4.42 7.73 -34.48
CA LYS A 89 -3.28 6.82 -34.44
C LYS A 89 -2.81 6.67 -32.99
N PRO A 90 -2.51 5.45 -32.52
CA PRO A 90 -1.91 5.25 -31.21
C PRO A 90 -0.66 6.12 -31.05
N SER A 91 -0.57 6.82 -29.93
CA SER A 91 0.61 7.58 -29.51
C SER A 91 1.80 6.68 -29.19
N GLY A 92 1.51 5.40 -28.87
CA GLY A 92 2.50 4.44 -28.37
C GLY A 92 2.76 4.56 -26.86
N ALA A 93 2.09 5.48 -26.16
CA ALA A 93 2.13 5.61 -24.72
C ALA A 93 1.15 4.63 -24.06
N PHE A 94 1.55 3.35 -24.00
CA PHE A 94 0.77 2.33 -23.31
C PHE A 94 0.87 2.49 -21.79
N HIS A 95 -0.27 2.36 -21.12
CA HIS A 95 -0.38 2.43 -19.67
C HIS A 95 -1.11 1.19 -19.16
N ALA A 96 -0.70 0.69 -17.99
CA ALA A 96 -1.41 -0.40 -17.33
C ALA A 96 -2.81 0.06 -16.93
N THR A 97 -3.83 -0.72 -17.30
CA THR A 97 -5.26 -0.39 -17.13
C THR A 97 -5.62 -0.13 -15.67
N MET A 98 -5.08 -0.95 -14.77
CA MET A 98 -5.40 -0.87 -13.35
C MET A 98 -4.55 0.12 -12.58
N SER A 99 -3.68 0.88 -13.25
CA SER A 99 -2.84 1.85 -12.56
C SER A 99 -3.66 2.98 -11.96
N PRO A 100 -3.42 3.32 -10.67
CA PRO A 100 -4.31 4.21 -9.95
C PRO A 100 -4.19 5.66 -10.43
N ARG A 101 -3.02 6.08 -10.94
CA ARG A 101 -2.82 7.44 -11.48
C ARG A 101 -2.24 7.41 -12.88
N LEU A 102 -3.02 7.95 -13.82
CA LEU A 102 -2.65 8.10 -15.23
C LEU A 102 -2.67 9.58 -15.61
N SER A 103 -1.76 9.96 -16.51
CA SER A 103 -1.65 11.32 -17.03
C SER A 103 -2.13 11.36 -18.49
N ASN A 104 -2.56 12.53 -18.95
CA ASN A 104 -2.85 12.80 -20.36
C ASN A 104 -3.89 11.86 -20.98
N LEU A 105 -4.91 11.47 -20.21
CA LEU A 105 -6.03 10.69 -20.73
C LEU A 105 -6.78 11.51 -21.78
N GLY A 106 -7.00 10.92 -22.96
CA GLY A 106 -7.73 11.55 -24.05
C GLY A 106 -9.21 11.71 -23.70
N VAL A 107 -9.81 12.83 -24.09
CA VAL A 107 -11.20 13.17 -23.75
C VAL A 107 -12.02 13.27 -25.05
N PRO A 108 -13.20 12.63 -25.12
CA PRO A 108 -13.79 11.71 -24.12
C PRO A 108 -13.29 10.26 -24.28
N TYR A 109 -12.82 9.88 -25.46
CA TYR A 109 -12.64 8.49 -25.84
C TYR A 109 -11.64 7.71 -24.98
N GLY A 110 -10.50 8.31 -24.63
CA GLY A 110 -9.49 7.69 -23.77
C GLY A 110 -10.05 7.27 -22.41
N TRP A 111 -10.95 8.08 -21.84
CA TRP A 111 -11.67 7.75 -20.60
C TRP A 111 -12.67 6.61 -20.77
N GLU A 112 -13.48 6.63 -21.83
CA GLU A 112 -14.45 5.57 -22.11
C GLU A 112 -13.76 4.23 -22.36
N LYS A 113 -12.64 4.26 -23.09
CA LYS A 113 -11.78 3.11 -23.33
C LYS A 113 -11.16 2.58 -22.04
N LEU A 114 -10.61 3.47 -21.20
CA LEU A 114 -10.07 3.10 -19.89
C LEU A 114 -11.16 2.46 -19.01
N GLN A 115 -12.36 3.04 -18.96
CA GLN A 115 -13.47 2.52 -18.18
C GLN A 115 -13.86 1.10 -18.60
N ARG A 116 -14.05 0.86 -19.91
CA ARG A 116 -14.36 -0.48 -20.43
C ARG A 116 -13.28 -1.51 -20.10
N ASN A 117 -12.01 -1.15 -20.28
CA ASN A 117 -10.90 -2.05 -19.99
C ASN A 117 -10.78 -2.34 -18.47
N ARG A 118 -11.06 -1.35 -17.62
CA ARG A 118 -11.08 -1.52 -16.16
C ARG A 118 -12.23 -2.41 -15.71
N GLU A 119 -13.42 -2.23 -16.27
CA GLU A 119 -14.57 -3.11 -15.99
C GLU A 119 -14.24 -4.56 -16.32
N ALA A 120 -13.68 -4.82 -17.51
CA ALA A 120 -13.24 -6.17 -17.88
C ALA A 120 -12.17 -6.74 -16.93
N ALA A 121 -11.22 -5.90 -16.47
CA ALA A 121 -10.21 -6.32 -15.50
C ALA A 121 -10.81 -6.63 -14.11
N VAL A 122 -11.80 -5.86 -13.67
CA VAL A 122 -12.54 -6.07 -12.42
C VAL A 122 -13.40 -7.34 -12.49
N ASP A 123 -14.05 -7.59 -13.62
CA ASP A 123 -14.85 -8.81 -13.84
C ASP A 123 -13.98 -10.07 -13.88
N ALA A 124 -12.68 -9.93 -14.22
CA ALA A 124 -11.72 -11.02 -14.22
C ALA A 124 -11.01 -11.27 -12.87
N MET A 125 -11.33 -10.49 -11.82
CA MET A 125 -10.77 -10.71 -10.49
C MET A 125 -11.33 -12.01 -9.89
N GLU A 126 -10.47 -12.78 -9.22
CA GLU A 126 -10.81 -14.13 -8.75
C GLU A 126 -11.19 -14.15 -7.26
N THR A 127 -10.60 -13.26 -6.46
CA THR A 127 -10.69 -13.31 -5.01
C THR A 127 -11.12 -11.98 -4.37
N PHE A 128 -11.62 -12.05 -3.14
CA PHE A 128 -11.88 -10.83 -2.36
C PHE A 128 -10.61 -10.03 -2.06
N GLY A 129 -9.44 -10.66 -2.02
CA GLY A 129 -8.15 -9.98 -1.93
C GLY A 129 -7.89 -9.08 -3.13
N ASP A 130 -8.18 -9.56 -4.35
CA ASP A 130 -8.04 -8.77 -5.58
C ASP A 130 -8.90 -7.49 -5.49
N TYR A 131 -10.20 -7.63 -5.21
CA TYR A 131 -11.11 -6.50 -5.08
C TYR A 131 -10.68 -5.51 -3.98
N ARG A 132 -10.23 -6.02 -2.83
CA ARG A 132 -9.74 -5.16 -1.73
C ARG A 132 -8.49 -4.39 -2.13
N TYR A 133 -7.54 -5.04 -2.79
CA TYR A 133 -6.30 -4.41 -3.20
C TYR A 133 -6.53 -3.31 -4.23
N PHE A 134 -7.22 -3.61 -5.33
CA PHE A 134 -7.47 -2.60 -6.36
C PHE A 134 -8.41 -1.50 -5.88
N GLY A 135 -9.36 -1.80 -5.01
CA GLY A 135 -10.17 -0.79 -4.32
C GLY A 135 -9.32 0.12 -3.39
N ALA A 136 -8.30 -0.43 -2.74
CA ALA A 136 -7.37 0.31 -1.90
C ALA A 136 -6.34 1.13 -2.69
N LEU A 137 -6.02 0.73 -3.93
CA LEU A 137 -5.27 1.57 -4.86
C LEU A 137 -6.12 2.73 -5.39
N GLY A 138 -7.43 2.54 -5.53
CA GLY A 138 -8.32 3.52 -6.14
C GLY A 138 -8.12 3.60 -7.65
N GLN A 139 -8.50 4.73 -8.25
CA GLN A 139 -8.49 4.88 -9.70
C GLN A 139 -8.44 6.34 -10.17
N PRO A 140 -8.05 6.57 -11.44
CA PRO A 140 -8.21 7.88 -12.07
C PRO A 140 -9.68 8.31 -12.01
N SER A 141 -9.91 9.56 -11.64
CA SER A 141 -11.24 10.10 -11.31
C SER A 141 -11.65 11.24 -12.24
N TYR A 142 -12.59 10.98 -13.13
CA TYR A 142 -13.21 12.04 -13.93
C TYR A 142 -14.16 12.90 -13.09
N TRP A 143 -14.74 12.35 -12.01
CA TRP A 143 -15.73 13.02 -11.14
C TRP A 143 -15.12 13.96 -10.10
N SER A 144 -13.79 14.00 -9.93
CA SER A 144 -13.13 14.88 -8.96
C SER A 144 -13.07 16.35 -9.38
N GLY A 145 -13.68 16.68 -10.53
CA GLY A 145 -13.81 18.03 -11.06
C GLY A 145 -12.57 18.52 -11.80
N GLU A 146 -12.66 19.75 -12.30
CA GLU A 146 -11.58 20.39 -13.05
C GLU A 146 -10.56 21.09 -12.12
N GLN A 147 -9.31 21.11 -12.58
CA GLN A 147 -8.27 22.03 -12.16
C GLN A 147 -8.39 23.34 -12.96
N THR A 148 -7.57 24.31 -12.61
CA THR A 148 -7.31 25.47 -13.49
C THR A 148 -6.81 24.99 -14.85
N ASN A 149 -7.31 25.60 -15.94
CA ASN A 149 -7.03 25.24 -17.34
C ASN A 149 -7.77 24.01 -17.90
N HIS A 150 -8.96 23.70 -17.38
CA HIS A 150 -9.85 22.64 -17.91
C HIS A 150 -9.26 21.21 -17.89
N SER A 151 -8.19 20.97 -17.13
CA SER A 151 -7.68 19.61 -16.89
C SER A 151 -8.42 18.96 -15.73
N LEU A 152 -8.70 17.66 -15.80
CA LEU A 152 -9.37 16.95 -14.71
C LEU A 152 -8.43 16.70 -13.52
N ARG A 153 -8.98 16.69 -12.30
CA ARG A 153 -8.29 16.26 -11.07
C ARG A 153 -8.20 14.73 -10.96
N SER A 154 -7.73 14.07 -12.03
CA SER A 154 -7.78 12.61 -12.16
C SER A 154 -7.13 11.85 -11.00
N ASP A 155 -6.05 12.37 -10.42
CA ASP A 155 -5.32 11.72 -9.33
C ASP A 155 -6.07 11.66 -7.98
N PHE A 156 -7.20 12.35 -7.82
CA PHE A 156 -7.88 12.49 -6.51
C PHE A 156 -8.70 11.25 -6.10
N GLY A 157 -9.05 10.38 -7.04
CA GLY A 157 -9.68 9.08 -6.79
C GLY A 157 -8.71 7.95 -6.45
N ALA A 158 -7.41 8.26 -6.41
CA ALA A 158 -6.34 7.28 -6.28
C ALA A 158 -5.62 7.42 -4.95
N SER A 159 -5.21 6.28 -4.40
CA SER A 159 -4.34 6.19 -3.24
C SER A 159 -2.98 6.80 -3.53
N ARG A 160 -2.42 7.46 -2.52
CA ARG A 160 -1.06 8.00 -2.55
C ARG A 160 -0.02 7.09 -1.94
N TRP A 161 -0.41 5.88 -1.53
CA TRP A 161 0.54 4.80 -1.20
C TRP A 161 1.44 4.45 -2.38
N GLU A 162 0.97 4.71 -3.60
CA GLU A 162 1.76 4.67 -4.81
C GLU A 162 2.82 5.80 -4.79
N MET A 163 3.90 5.68 -4.01
CA MET A 163 4.94 6.72 -3.88
C MET A 163 5.97 6.70 -5.02
N VAL A 164 5.53 6.31 -6.22
CA VAL A 164 6.39 6.25 -7.41
C VAL A 164 6.60 7.64 -7.99
N THR A 165 7.85 7.93 -8.39
CA THR A 165 8.18 9.12 -9.19
C THR A 165 7.62 8.96 -10.60
N ARG A 166 6.70 9.85 -10.98
CA ARG A 166 6.00 9.80 -12.28
C ARG A 166 6.80 10.47 -13.39
N ASN A 167 8.05 10.03 -13.59
CA ASN A 167 8.92 10.53 -14.65
C ASN A 167 8.68 9.75 -15.95
N LYS A 168 8.62 10.46 -17.09
CA LYS A 168 8.63 9.85 -18.44
C LYS A 168 7.53 8.79 -18.66
N GLY A 169 6.32 9.04 -18.17
CA GLY A 169 5.19 8.11 -18.34
C GLY A 169 5.19 6.89 -17.42
N GLN A 170 6.08 6.84 -16.41
CA GLN A 170 6.04 5.78 -15.40
C GLN A 170 4.74 5.81 -14.59
N GLU A 171 4.15 4.63 -14.44
CA GLU A 171 3.02 4.32 -13.59
C GLU A 171 3.35 3.10 -12.72
N PHE A 172 2.57 2.86 -11.66
CA PHE A 172 2.93 1.87 -10.65
C PHE A 172 2.72 0.42 -11.02
N ILE A 173 1.62 0.08 -11.70
CA ILE A 173 1.35 -1.33 -12.01
C ILE A 173 2.43 -1.87 -12.95
N GLY A 174 2.63 -1.27 -14.11
CA GLY A 174 3.65 -1.69 -15.07
C GLY A 174 5.09 -1.36 -14.63
N GLY A 175 5.29 -0.28 -13.87
CA GLY A 175 6.64 0.13 -13.42
C GLY A 175 7.14 -0.49 -12.11
N ARG A 176 6.25 -1.07 -11.29
CA ARG A 176 6.60 -1.63 -9.96
C ARG A 176 5.92 -2.97 -9.71
N LEU A 177 4.59 -3.00 -9.65
CA LEU A 177 3.86 -4.15 -9.10
C LEU A 177 3.97 -5.39 -9.99
N PHE A 178 3.76 -5.23 -11.30
CA PHE A 178 3.81 -6.32 -12.26
C PHE A 178 5.22 -6.92 -12.40
N PRO A 179 6.31 -6.12 -12.58
CA PRO A 179 7.67 -6.65 -12.55
C PRO A 179 8.01 -7.39 -11.24
N LEU A 180 7.52 -6.90 -10.10
CA LEU A 180 7.73 -7.54 -8.81
C LEU A 180 7.05 -8.90 -8.73
N ALA A 181 5.77 -8.98 -9.14
CA ALA A 181 5.04 -10.25 -9.20
C ALA A 181 5.80 -11.28 -10.05
N GLN A 182 6.30 -10.88 -11.22
CA GLN A 182 7.07 -11.75 -12.11
C GLN A 182 8.37 -12.26 -11.45
N LYS A 183 9.11 -11.40 -10.75
CA LYS A 183 10.36 -11.81 -10.09
C LYS A 183 10.10 -12.78 -8.95
N VAL A 184 9.10 -12.52 -8.11
CA VAL A 184 8.75 -13.42 -6.99
C VAL A 184 8.20 -14.75 -7.53
N ALA A 185 7.33 -14.72 -8.54
CA ALA A 185 6.77 -15.93 -9.16
C ALA A 185 7.83 -16.84 -9.81
N ALA A 186 8.96 -16.28 -10.25
CA ALA A 186 10.06 -17.03 -10.85
C ALA A 186 11.01 -17.65 -9.82
N ARG A 187 10.91 -17.30 -8.53
CA ARG A 187 11.79 -17.84 -7.48
C ARG A 187 11.42 -19.29 -7.13
N PRO A 188 12.43 -20.14 -6.83
CA PRO A 188 12.21 -21.36 -6.06
C PRO A 188 11.61 -21.04 -4.69
N ILE A 189 10.81 -21.95 -4.14
CA ILE A 189 10.09 -21.75 -2.86
C ILE A 189 11.08 -21.46 -1.72
N GLU A 190 12.25 -22.11 -1.72
CA GLU A 190 13.28 -21.92 -0.71
C GLU A 190 13.82 -20.47 -0.71
N LYS A 191 13.93 -19.85 -1.90
CA LYS A 191 14.36 -18.45 -2.03
C LYS A 191 13.28 -17.46 -1.63
N VAL A 192 12.00 -17.83 -1.77
CA VAL A 192 10.90 -17.05 -1.20
C VAL A 192 10.95 -17.13 0.32
N ARG A 193 11.12 -18.34 0.88
CA ARG A 193 11.26 -18.56 2.33
C ARG A 193 12.39 -17.75 2.93
N ASP A 194 13.59 -17.88 2.38
CA ASP A 194 14.78 -17.22 2.91
C ASP A 194 14.62 -15.68 2.86
N GLY A 195 13.99 -15.16 1.79
CA GLY A 195 13.62 -13.75 1.68
C GLY A 195 12.60 -13.31 2.73
N LEU A 196 11.52 -14.07 2.95
CA LEU A 196 10.51 -13.78 3.98
C LEU A 196 11.13 -13.76 5.38
N LEU A 197 11.94 -14.76 5.72
CA LEU A 197 12.64 -14.83 7.02
C LEU A 197 13.71 -13.74 7.18
N GLY A 198 14.15 -13.11 6.08
CA GLY A 198 15.19 -12.09 6.09
C GLY A 198 16.60 -12.66 6.21
N THR A 199 16.77 -13.96 5.99
CA THR A 199 18.09 -14.61 5.97
C THR A 199 18.88 -14.22 4.72
N THR A 200 18.17 -13.88 3.64
CA THR A 200 18.74 -13.32 2.42
C THR A 200 17.97 -12.10 1.96
N ILE A 201 18.65 -11.17 1.30
CA ILE A 201 18.03 -10.00 0.66
C ILE A 201 18.37 -10.02 -0.83
N GLU A 202 17.40 -10.42 -1.65
CA GLU A 202 17.50 -10.42 -3.12
C GLU A 202 16.52 -9.40 -3.71
N ASP A 203 17.04 -8.41 -4.43
CA ASP A 203 16.27 -7.29 -4.98
C ASP A 203 16.39 -7.26 -6.51
N GLU A 204 15.80 -8.25 -7.17
CA GLU A 204 15.95 -8.43 -8.62
C GLU A 204 15.27 -7.33 -9.43
N VAL A 205 14.26 -6.64 -8.88
CA VAL A 205 13.57 -5.53 -9.58
C VAL A 205 14.38 -4.25 -9.48
N GLY A 206 15.06 -4.04 -8.35
CA GLY A 206 16.02 -2.96 -8.15
C GLY A 206 17.39 -3.22 -8.77
N GLY A 207 17.62 -4.42 -9.32
CA GLY A 207 18.91 -4.85 -9.83
C GLY A 207 19.97 -4.93 -8.73
N ASN A 208 19.57 -5.30 -7.51
CA ASN A 208 20.42 -5.41 -6.32
C ASN A 208 21.19 -4.12 -5.97
N LYS A 209 20.67 -2.96 -6.38
CA LYS A 209 21.30 -1.66 -6.13
C LYS A 209 21.08 -1.22 -4.68
N ALA A 210 22.11 -0.58 -4.11
CA ALA A 210 22.04 -0.04 -2.75
C ALA A 210 20.89 0.97 -2.55
N PHE A 211 20.59 1.78 -3.57
CA PHE A 211 19.50 2.78 -3.55
C PHE A 211 18.30 2.34 -4.39
N SER A 212 17.91 1.07 -4.23
CA SER A 212 16.73 0.51 -4.89
C SER A 212 15.43 1.16 -4.41
N ARG A 213 14.40 1.08 -5.23
CA ARG A 213 13.05 1.58 -4.95
C ARG A 213 12.02 0.45 -4.91
N ALA A 214 12.47 -0.79 -4.68
CA ALA A 214 11.59 -1.96 -4.58
C ALA A 214 10.52 -1.80 -3.50
N ALA A 215 10.86 -1.18 -2.36
CA ALA A 215 9.90 -0.84 -1.30
C ALA A 215 8.87 0.24 -1.69
N THR A 216 9.00 0.87 -2.86
CA THR A 216 8.01 1.81 -3.43
C THR A 216 7.57 2.92 -2.45
N GLY A 217 8.54 3.47 -1.73
CA GLY A 217 8.36 4.59 -0.81
C GLY A 217 7.76 4.24 0.56
N LEU A 218 7.61 2.95 0.88
CA LEU A 218 7.31 2.54 2.25
C LEU A 218 8.47 2.81 3.22
N HIS A 219 9.69 2.95 2.70
CA HIS A 219 10.85 3.51 3.39
C HIS A 219 11.80 4.18 2.39
N ALA A 220 12.87 4.81 2.91
CA ALA A 220 13.93 5.40 2.10
C ALA A 220 14.52 4.40 1.09
N PRO A 221 14.99 4.85 -0.10
CA PRO A 221 15.57 3.96 -1.10
C PRO A 221 16.70 3.09 -0.54
N SER A 222 16.46 1.78 -0.50
CA SER A 222 17.39 0.79 0.00
C SER A 222 17.15 -0.55 -0.69
N LYS A 223 18.15 -1.43 -0.65
CA LYS A 223 18.00 -2.81 -1.13
C LYS A 223 16.90 -3.51 -0.33
N THR A 224 15.88 -4.04 -1.00
CA THR A 224 14.71 -4.68 -0.36
C THR A 224 14.46 -6.06 -0.96
N ASP A 225 14.22 -7.08 -0.14
CA ASP A 225 13.91 -8.41 -0.68
C ASP A 225 12.54 -8.40 -1.39
N ASN A 226 12.48 -8.94 -2.61
CA ASN A 226 11.27 -8.90 -3.41
C ASN A 226 10.10 -9.72 -2.83
N ALA A 227 10.34 -10.81 -2.10
CA ALA A 227 9.25 -11.56 -1.47
C ALA A 227 8.60 -10.75 -0.36
N ARG A 228 9.42 -10.04 0.44
CA ARG A 228 8.93 -9.09 1.44
C ARG A 228 8.24 -7.90 0.79
N ALA A 229 8.81 -7.34 -0.28
CA ALA A 229 8.22 -6.21 -0.99
C ALA A 229 6.86 -6.58 -1.58
N TRP A 230 6.71 -7.80 -2.10
CA TRP A 230 5.44 -8.29 -2.60
C TRP A 230 4.39 -8.33 -1.49
N CYS A 231 4.71 -8.94 -0.35
CA CYS A 231 3.82 -8.97 0.80
C CYS A 231 3.47 -7.56 1.28
N ALA A 232 4.47 -6.67 1.44
CA ALA A 232 4.27 -5.30 1.87
C ALA A 232 3.35 -4.52 0.92
N LEU A 233 3.56 -4.63 -0.40
CA LEU A 233 2.68 -3.97 -1.36
C LEU A 233 1.25 -4.51 -1.23
N ILE A 234 1.03 -5.82 -1.16
CA ILE A 234 -0.32 -6.39 -0.93
C ILE A 234 -0.94 -5.91 0.39
N GLY A 235 -0.12 -5.56 1.39
CA GLY A 235 -0.55 -4.94 2.64
C GLY A 235 -1.35 -3.63 2.46
N VAL A 236 -1.16 -2.92 1.34
CA VAL A 236 -1.98 -1.74 0.98
C VAL A 236 -3.47 -2.07 0.95
N SER A 237 -3.87 -3.33 0.67
CA SER A 237 -5.28 -3.78 0.69
C SER A 237 -6.00 -3.54 2.03
N ALA A 238 -5.27 -3.38 3.14
CA ALA A 238 -5.85 -3.03 4.43
C ALA A 238 -6.33 -1.56 4.51
N PHE A 239 -5.84 -0.70 3.62
CA PHE A 239 -5.96 0.75 3.64
C PHE A 239 -6.85 1.26 2.49
N PRO A 240 -8.19 1.20 2.62
CA PRO A 240 -9.07 1.58 1.53
C PRO A 240 -8.91 3.06 1.15
N THR A 241 -9.25 3.37 -0.10
CA THR A 241 -9.37 4.76 -0.51
C THR A 241 -10.59 5.42 0.14
N ARG A 242 -10.45 6.67 0.54
CA ARG A 242 -11.53 7.56 0.97
C ARG A 242 -11.74 8.60 -0.12
N VAL A 243 -12.93 8.57 -0.72
CA VAL A 243 -13.30 9.52 -1.77
C VAL A 243 -13.46 10.91 -1.14
N THR A 244 -12.72 11.89 -1.66
CA THR A 244 -12.88 13.31 -1.28
C THR A 244 -13.59 14.03 -2.43
N THR A 245 -14.84 14.46 -2.19
CA THR A 245 -15.67 15.18 -3.17
C THR A 245 -15.69 16.69 -2.96
N ILE A 246 -15.17 17.19 -1.83
CA ILE A 246 -15.19 18.62 -1.47
C ILE A 246 -13.78 19.21 -1.64
N GLY A 247 -13.62 20.08 -2.63
CA GLY A 247 -12.31 20.61 -3.07
C GLY A 247 -11.60 21.60 -2.15
N SER A 248 -12.22 22.03 -1.03
CA SER A 248 -11.62 22.96 -0.06
C SER A 248 -10.91 22.26 1.10
N GLU A 249 -11.27 21.02 1.43
CA GLU A 249 -10.62 20.21 2.47
C GLU A 249 -9.42 19.45 1.89
N MET A 250 -8.43 20.19 1.36
CA MET A 250 -7.13 19.63 0.96
C MET A 250 -6.26 19.18 2.16
N SER A 251 -6.86 18.98 3.34
CA SER A 251 -6.22 18.54 4.57
C SER A 251 -6.30 17.04 4.80
N ARG A 252 -6.78 16.25 3.84
CA ARG A 252 -6.84 14.79 3.97
C ARG A 252 -6.49 14.08 2.68
N ASP A 253 -5.61 13.09 2.78
CA ASP A 253 -5.26 12.22 1.67
C ASP A 253 -6.41 11.24 1.36
N SER A 254 -6.43 10.71 0.15
CA SER A 254 -7.39 9.71 -0.33
C SER A 254 -7.09 8.32 0.22
N SER A 255 -6.00 8.10 0.94
CA SER A 255 -5.62 6.78 1.48
C SER A 255 -5.86 6.70 2.98
N ALA A 256 -6.49 5.64 3.47
CA ALA A 256 -6.57 5.42 4.93
C ALA A 256 -5.17 5.36 5.56
N ALA A 257 -5.04 5.86 6.80
CA ALA A 257 -3.81 5.97 7.58
C ALA A 257 -2.69 6.88 7.03
N MET A 258 -2.82 7.42 5.81
CA MET A 258 -1.96 8.48 5.30
C MET A 258 -2.71 9.80 5.27
N PHE A 259 -2.02 10.88 5.63
CA PHE A 259 -2.66 12.18 5.79
C PHE A 259 -1.75 13.30 5.28
N GLN A 260 -2.38 14.30 4.65
CA GLN A 260 -1.73 15.53 4.25
C GLN A 260 -2.39 16.68 4.98
N ILE A 261 -1.68 17.37 5.87
CA ILE A 261 -2.18 18.58 6.52
C ILE A 261 -1.80 19.79 5.65
N LYS A 262 -2.71 20.78 5.55
CA LYS A 262 -2.45 22.04 4.84
C LYS A 262 -1.13 22.65 5.35
N GLY A 263 -0.20 22.94 4.44
CA GLY A 263 1.20 23.25 4.76
C GLY A 263 2.15 22.13 4.30
N PRO A 264 3.34 21.99 4.91
CA PRO A 264 4.32 20.99 4.50
C PRO A 264 4.15 19.61 5.17
N ILE A 265 3.21 19.45 6.10
CA ILE A 265 3.16 18.24 6.95
C ILE A 265 2.39 17.12 6.24
N ARG A 266 3.09 16.02 5.96
CA ARG A 266 2.54 14.77 5.45
C ARG A 266 3.05 13.63 6.30
N PHE A 267 2.17 12.71 6.67
CA PHE A 267 2.54 11.61 7.54
C PHE A 267 1.65 10.39 7.31
N ALA A 268 2.11 9.24 7.78
CA ALA A 268 1.32 8.06 8.02
C ALA A 268 1.26 7.75 9.52
N ILE A 269 0.22 7.08 9.98
CA ILE A 269 0.06 6.66 11.37
C ILE A 269 -0.44 5.22 11.43
N LEU A 270 0.31 4.33 12.07
CA LEU A 270 -0.01 2.90 12.13
C LEU A 270 -0.10 2.42 13.60
N PRO A 271 -1.06 1.55 13.95
CA PRO A 271 -1.23 1.07 15.31
C PRO A 271 -0.15 0.05 15.69
N LEU A 272 0.29 0.09 16.93
CA LEU A 272 1.08 -0.95 17.57
C LEU A 272 0.19 -1.72 18.53
N PHE A 273 0.50 -3.00 18.72
CA PHE A 273 -0.28 -3.93 19.53
C PHE A 273 0.59 -5.13 19.91
N ASP A 274 0.37 -5.65 21.12
CA ASP A 274 1.12 -6.75 21.74
C ASP A 274 0.30 -8.05 21.82
N GLN A 275 -1.02 -7.95 21.70
CA GLN A 275 -1.94 -9.09 21.61
C GLN A 275 -2.14 -9.55 20.16
N TYR A 276 -2.51 -10.82 19.97
CA TYR A 276 -2.88 -11.30 18.64
C TYR A 276 -4.09 -10.57 18.08
N TRP A 277 -3.95 -10.07 16.87
CA TRP A 277 -5.00 -9.45 16.10
C TRP A 277 -5.29 -10.26 14.85
N THR A 278 -6.57 -10.31 14.48
CA THR A 278 -6.99 -10.77 13.15
C THR A 278 -6.75 -9.67 12.12
N THR A 279 -6.65 -10.04 10.83
CA THR A 279 -6.63 -9.05 9.74
C THR A 279 -7.87 -8.14 9.77
N ALA A 280 -9.03 -8.67 10.19
CA ALA A 280 -10.27 -7.91 10.31
C ALA A 280 -10.19 -6.85 11.41
N LYS A 281 -9.64 -7.20 12.58
CA LYS A 281 -9.40 -6.24 13.66
C LYS A 281 -8.44 -5.14 13.22
N TYR A 282 -7.31 -5.49 12.61
CA TYR A 282 -6.35 -4.50 12.10
C TYR A 282 -7.00 -3.53 11.11
N ARG A 283 -7.74 -4.05 10.12
CA ARG A 283 -8.49 -3.23 9.15
C ARG A 283 -9.50 -2.30 9.83
N SER A 284 -10.18 -2.76 10.89
CA SER A 284 -11.14 -1.92 11.63
C SER A 284 -10.48 -0.71 12.30
N VAL A 285 -9.29 -0.88 12.88
CA VAL A 285 -8.53 0.19 13.55
C VAL A 285 -7.94 1.16 12.53
N ILE A 286 -7.31 0.66 11.47
CA ILE A 286 -6.75 1.47 10.38
C ILE A 286 -7.80 2.38 9.73
N ARG A 287 -9.04 1.89 9.61
CA ARG A 287 -10.16 2.63 9.01
C ARG A 287 -10.85 3.55 9.99
N SER A 288 -10.53 3.49 11.28
CA SER A 288 -11.21 4.28 12.31
C SER A 288 -10.94 5.78 12.15
N GLU A 289 -11.90 6.60 12.54
CA GLU A 289 -11.67 8.02 12.70
C GLU A 289 -10.73 8.31 13.88
N ALA A 290 -10.79 7.50 14.94
CA ALA A 290 -9.94 7.64 16.11
C ALA A 290 -8.44 7.64 15.75
N LEU A 291 -7.98 6.67 14.95
CA LEU A 291 -6.58 6.62 14.49
C LEU A 291 -6.20 7.87 13.68
N ALA A 292 -7.10 8.31 12.79
CA ALA A 292 -6.88 9.49 11.97
C ALA A 292 -6.75 10.77 12.83
N GLN A 293 -7.68 10.97 13.76
CA GLN A 293 -7.69 12.13 14.65
C GLN A 293 -6.46 12.13 15.57
N PHE A 294 -6.08 10.97 16.12
CA PHE A 294 -4.88 10.82 16.93
C PHE A 294 -3.64 11.24 16.14
N GLY A 295 -3.43 10.69 14.94
CA GLY A 295 -2.28 11.06 14.11
C GLY A 295 -2.26 12.55 13.73
N ILE A 296 -3.41 13.15 13.39
CA ILE A 296 -3.52 14.58 13.07
C ILE A 296 -3.15 15.45 14.27
N GLN A 297 -3.62 15.09 15.47
CA GLN A 297 -3.29 15.82 16.70
C GLN A 297 -1.79 15.78 16.96
N GLN A 298 -1.18 14.60 16.92
CA GLN A 298 0.26 14.44 17.15
C GLN A 298 1.11 15.20 16.12
N ALA A 299 0.72 15.13 14.84
CA ALA A 299 1.43 15.84 13.78
C ALA A 299 1.34 17.38 13.90
N ARG A 300 0.28 17.92 14.52
CA ARG A 300 0.08 19.39 14.66
C ARG A 300 0.65 19.98 15.93
N PHE A 301 0.48 19.28 17.06
CA PHE A 301 0.64 19.87 18.39
C PHE A 301 1.79 19.27 19.20
N ARG A 302 2.54 18.29 18.64
CA ARG A 302 3.75 17.64 19.22
C ARG A 302 3.92 17.89 20.73
N GLY A 303 3.15 17.18 21.55
CA GLY A 303 3.32 17.18 23.01
C GLY A 303 2.25 17.88 23.84
N ASP A 304 1.36 18.68 23.26
CA ASP A 304 0.23 19.23 24.03
C ASP A 304 -0.89 18.19 24.17
N GLN A 305 -1.10 17.74 25.41
CA GLN A 305 -2.15 16.79 25.79
C GLN A 305 -3.53 17.39 25.50
N VAL A 306 -4.26 16.75 24.59
CA VAL A 306 -5.71 16.73 24.67
C VAL A 306 -6.09 15.28 24.88
N MET A 307 -6.45 14.92 26.11
CA MET A 307 -7.18 13.67 26.35
C MET A 307 -8.41 13.70 25.44
N SER A 308 -8.37 12.90 24.39
CA SER A 308 -9.37 12.94 23.35
C SER A 308 -10.07 11.59 23.28
N ALA A 309 -11.36 11.60 22.95
CA ALA A 309 -12.16 10.39 22.74
C ALA A 309 -11.51 9.42 21.73
N ALA A 310 -10.61 9.90 20.87
CA ALA A 310 -9.80 9.07 19.99
C ALA A 310 -8.81 8.18 20.75
N SER A 311 -8.10 8.72 21.76
CA SER A 311 -7.19 7.93 22.60
C SER A 311 -7.92 6.86 23.39
N ASP A 312 -9.05 7.20 24.02
CA ASP A 312 -9.84 6.23 24.79
C ASP A 312 -10.37 5.10 23.90
N TRP A 313 -10.85 5.44 22.69
CA TRP A 313 -11.30 4.41 21.74
C TRP A 313 -10.15 3.50 21.29
N LEU A 314 -8.97 4.07 20.99
CA LEU A 314 -7.80 3.29 20.57
C LEU A 314 -7.35 2.32 21.69
N GLU A 315 -7.30 2.80 22.94
CA GLU A 315 -7.01 1.96 24.10
C GLU A 315 -8.05 0.85 24.27
N GLU A 316 -9.34 1.16 24.17
CA GLU A 316 -10.42 0.15 24.25
C GLU A 316 -10.26 -0.94 23.17
N LYS A 317 -9.71 -0.60 22.01
CA LYS A 317 -9.40 -1.58 20.94
C LYS A 317 -8.07 -2.30 21.14
N GLY A 318 -7.34 -2.01 22.21
CA GLY A 318 -6.06 -2.63 22.56
C GLY A 318 -4.89 -2.07 21.75
N VAL A 319 -4.91 -0.77 21.44
CA VAL A 319 -3.79 -0.04 20.83
C VAL A 319 -3.02 0.69 21.94
N PRO A 320 -1.91 0.14 22.47
CA PRO A 320 -1.10 0.83 23.48
C PRO A 320 -0.35 2.05 22.93
N ALA A 321 0.04 2.00 21.66
CA ALA A 321 0.81 3.05 21.00
C ALA A 321 0.51 3.09 19.50
N CYS A 322 0.84 4.19 18.85
CA CYS A 322 0.86 4.29 17.39
C CYS A 322 2.25 4.74 16.93
N CYS A 323 2.64 4.38 15.72
CA CYS A 323 3.88 4.83 15.09
C CYS A 323 3.56 5.87 14.02
N LEU A 324 4.10 7.09 14.20
CA LEU A 324 3.92 8.24 13.31
C LEU A 324 5.12 8.33 12.35
N PHE A 325 4.88 8.20 11.06
CA PHE A 325 5.90 8.26 10.01
C PHE A 325 5.77 9.56 9.25
N ASN A 326 6.79 10.40 9.26
CA ASN A 326 6.82 11.57 8.39
C ASN A 326 7.05 11.12 6.94
N GLN A 327 6.49 11.85 5.97
CA GLN A 327 6.76 11.60 4.56
C GLN A 327 7.82 12.58 4.05
N PHE A 328 8.97 12.05 3.65
CA PHE A 328 9.95 12.78 2.87
C PHE A 328 9.38 13.13 1.49
N MET A 329 9.74 14.30 0.98
CA MET A 329 9.47 14.73 -0.38
C MET A 329 10.70 15.45 -0.95
N SER A 330 11.24 14.97 -2.08
CA SER A 330 12.37 15.64 -2.72
C SER A 330 11.98 16.99 -3.34
N ASP A 331 12.99 17.81 -3.61
CA ASP A 331 12.89 19.15 -4.18
C ASP A 331 12.57 19.19 -5.69
N ASN A 332 12.49 18.03 -6.35
CA ASN A 332 12.09 17.93 -7.74
C ASN A 332 10.62 18.33 -7.93
N LYS A 333 10.39 19.56 -8.39
CA LYS A 333 9.04 20.13 -8.58
C LYS A 333 8.18 19.38 -9.59
N SER A 334 8.77 18.73 -10.58
CA SER A 334 8.03 18.04 -11.66
C SER A 334 7.69 16.60 -11.32
N ALA A 335 8.53 15.93 -10.53
CA ALA A 335 8.33 14.54 -10.12
C ALA A 335 9.03 14.29 -8.79
N PRO A 336 8.44 14.77 -7.67
CA PRO A 336 9.04 14.60 -6.37
C PRO A 336 9.10 13.12 -5.99
N GLU A 337 10.26 12.68 -5.51
CA GLU A 337 10.41 11.38 -4.87
C GLU A 337 9.82 11.45 -3.47
N ARG A 338 9.07 10.43 -3.08
CA ARG A 338 8.40 10.36 -1.79
C ARG A 338 8.69 9.03 -1.14
N TRP A 339 8.88 9.07 0.17
CA TRP A 339 9.02 7.87 0.99
C TRP A 339 8.73 8.20 2.45
N LEU A 340 8.42 7.18 3.24
CA LEU A 340 8.23 7.33 4.69
C LEU A 340 9.56 7.26 5.42
N GLU A 341 9.79 8.23 6.29
CA GLU A 341 10.91 8.27 7.22
C GLU A 341 10.68 7.27 8.37
N PRO A 342 11.74 6.85 9.09
CA PRO A 342 11.58 6.08 10.32
C PRO A 342 10.58 6.71 11.27
N GLY A 343 9.72 5.88 11.84
CA GLY A 343 8.58 6.32 12.62
C GLY A 343 8.92 6.60 14.08
N GLU A 344 8.19 7.56 14.65
CA GLU A 344 8.22 7.86 16.08
C GLU A 344 7.09 7.11 16.78
N ILE A 345 7.42 6.38 17.85
CA ILE A 345 6.43 5.65 18.66
C ILE A 345 5.81 6.61 19.67
N ILE A 346 4.50 6.75 19.61
CA ILE A 346 3.72 7.65 20.46
C ILE A 346 2.72 6.81 21.27
N PRO A 347 2.86 6.75 22.60
CA PRO A 347 1.88 6.10 23.47
C PRO A 347 0.48 6.71 23.28
N VAL A 348 -0.55 5.85 23.26
CA VAL A 348 -1.95 6.32 23.20
C VAL A 348 -2.35 7.01 24.51
N LYS A 349 -1.76 6.56 25.63
CA LYS A 349 -1.78 7.21 26.94
C LYS A 349 -0.36 7.33 27.48
N GLN A 350 -0.03 8.46 28.10
CA GLN A 350 1.20 8.57 28.89
C GLN A 350 1.00 7.76 30.19
N MET A 351 2.00 6.97 30.58
CA MET A 351 2.02 6.36 31.90
C MET A 351 2.12 7.49 32.93
N GLU A 352 1.22 7.48 33.92
CA GLU A 352 1.26 8.39 35.08
C GLU A 352 2.52 8.22 35.92
#